data_AF-A0ABD3CD61-F1
#
_entry.id   AF-A0ABD3CD61-F1
#
_cell.length_a   1.000
_cell.length_b   1.000
_cell.length_c   1.000
_cell.angle_alpha   90.00
_cell.angle_beta   90.00
_cell.angle_gamma   90.00
#
_symmetry.space_group_name_H-M   'P 1'
#
loop_
_entity.id
_entity.type
_entity.pdbx_description
1 polymer ?
#
loop_
_entity_poly.entity_id
_entity_poly.type
_entity_poly.pdbx_seq_one_letter_code
_entity_poly.pdbx_strand_id
1 'polypeptide(L)'
;MATDSEHENSSTNKNARLRRRGIYTLKKIDKLTKNGQKILMHWNTKGQPIGPYRSIFQHFISHQTRSRVSISISSWIDVPKEIKSLIWKAVMEKFGVDESKIRLILLSASKKWSDFKHITTDHLCTNTKRTQIRTEPPLDYPFIGRDTWAESIKQRWIFHLSEEIRGLNLYNNVAPANFNDRNSKSAKLNDYPFRSARKSYASIEEELLSEQGLDPTTSSLPRHELWLAARKWADDGYEPRVMDDARNIDTLKEKAAQGQILIEGREDILSLALGKEDHSGRVRAVGAGVRVKTYFPNDKHRNLNNASQKRINEL
;
A
#
# COMPACT_ATOMS: atom_id res chain seq x y z
N MET A 1 9.57 4.50 -72.06
CA MET A 1 9.35 5.87 -71.55
C MET A 1 8.17 5.75 -70.58
N ALA A 2 8.39 5.47 -69.30
CA ALA A 2 8.91 6.35 -68.24
C ALA A 2 7.93 7.49 -67.87
N THR A 3 7.78 7.69 -66.55
CA THR A 3 7.08 8.75 -65.78
C THR A 3 5.56 8.57 -65.60
N ASP A 4 4.93 8.80 -64.46
CA ASP A 4 5.32 8.99 -63.05
C ASP A 4 3.99 8.94 -62.25
N SER A 5 3.88 8.11 -61.22
CA SER A 5 3.74 8.52 -59.81
C SER A 5 2.56 9.45 -59.45
N GLU A 6 1.52 8.89 -58.85
CA GLU A 6 0.75 9.57 -57.80
C GLU A 6 0.50 8.58 -56.65
N HIS A 7 1.41 8.65 -55.67
CA HIS A 7 1.17 8.14 -54.32
C HIS A 7 0.25 9.12 -53.60
N GLU A 8 -1.03 8.76 -53.44
CA GLU A 8 -1.88 9.38 -52.42
C GLU A 8 -1.35 9.00 -51.03
N ASN A 9 -0.60 9.93 -50.46
CA ASN A 9 -0.08 9.88 -49.10
C ASN A 9 -1.25 10.07 -48.12
N SER A 10 -2.00 8.99 -47.84
CA SER A 10 -2.92 8.94 -46.71
C SER A 10 -2.11 9.03 -45.42
N SER A 11 -2.04 10.24 -44.91
CA SER A 11 -1.41 10.62 -43.66
C SER A 11 -2.13 9.90 -42.51
N THR A 12 -1.64 8.70 -42.21
CA THR A 12 -2.10 7.88 -41.10
C THR A 12 -1.93 8.67 -39.80
N ASN A 13 -3.09 8.96 -39.22
CA ASN A 13 -3.35 9.69 -38.00
C ASN A 13 -2.43 9.24 -36.85
N LYS A 14 -1.34 9.98 -36.65
CA LYS A 14 -0.44 9.88 -35.49
C LYS A 14 -1.15 10.37 -34.23
N ASN A 15 -2.12 9.62 -33.73
CA ASN A 15 -2.70 9.82 -32.39
C ASN A 15 -3.30 8.52 -31.83
N ALA A 16 -2.54 7.43 -31.90
CA ALA A 16 -2.79 6.28 -31.04
C ALA A 16 -2.47 6.68 -29.58
N ARG A 17 -3.39 7.37 -28.91
CA ARG A 17 -3.37 7.55 -27.45
C ARG A 17 -3.20 6.16 -26.85
N LEU A 18 -2.04 5.91 -26.23
CA LEU A 18 -1.77 4.70 -25.46
C LEU A 18 -3.02 4.36 -24.64
N ARG A 19 -3.59 3.17 -24.85
CA ARG A 19 -4.75 2.69 -24.10
C ARG A 19 -4.40 2.67 -22.61
N ARG A 20 -4.71 3.76 -21.90
CA ARG A 20 -4.62 3.80 -20.45
C ARG A 20 -5.69 2.86 -19.90
N ARG A 21 -5.37 2.08 -18.87
CA ARG A 21 -6.36 1.23 -18.21
C ARG A 21 -7.50 2.12 -17.69
N GLY A 22 -8.70 1.92 -18.20
CA GLY A 22 -9.89 2.63 -17.75
C GLY A 22 -10.29 2.24 -16.33
N ILE A 23 -11.32 2.93 -15.81
CA ILE A 23 -11.92 2.67 -14.50
C ILE A 23 -12.31 1.19 -14.39
N TYR A 24 -11.99 0.57 -13.25
CA TYR A 24 -12.41 -0.80 -12.96
C TYR A 24 -13.93 -0.90 -13.00
N THR A 25 -14.47 -1.66 -13.96
CA THR A 25 -15.92 -1.82 -14.09
C THR A 25 -16.41 -2.91 -13.14
N LEU A 26 -17.39 -2.57 -12.29
CA LEU A 26 -17.98 -3.48 -11.29
C LEU A 26 -18.82 -4.62 -11.88
N LYS A 27 -18.93 -4.73 -13.21
CA LYS A 27 -19.66 -5.79 -13.94
C LYS A 27 -19.41 -7.20 -13.41
N LYS A 28 -18.17 -7.50 -12.99
CA LYS A 28 -17.84 -8.82 -12.42
C LYS A 28 -18.52 -9.05 -11.08
N ILE A 29 -18.61 -8.04 -10.23
CA ILE A 29 -19.31 -8.12 -8.93
C ILE A 29 -20.81 -8.24 -9.18
N ASP A 30 -21.37 -7.39 -10.05
CA ASP A 30 -22.80 -7.44 -10.37
C ASP A 30 -23.20 -8.83 -10.88
N LYS A 31 -22.35 -9.46 -11.71
CA LYS A 31 -22.54 -10.85 -12.17
C LYS A 31 -22.53 -11.87 -11.02
N LEU A 32 -21.63 -11.71 -10.06
CA LEU A 32 -21.51 -12.61 -8.90
C LEU A 32 -22.64 -12.41 -7.88
N THR A 33 -23.28 -11.23 -7.86
CA THR A 33 -24.34 -10.89 -6.90
C THR A 33 -25.74 -10.82 -7.51
N LYS A 34 -25.95 -11.30 -8.75
CA LYS A 34 -27.23 -11.15 -9.49
C LYS A 34 -28.46 -11.67 -8.74
N ASN A 35 -28.29 -12.71 -7.93
CA ASN A 35 -29.40 -13.36 -7.23
C ASN A 35 -29.49 -12.91 -5.76
N GLY A 36 -28.96 -11.73 -5.42
CA GLY A 36 -28.87 -11.25 -4.03
C GLY A 36 -27.85 -12.01 -3.17
N GLN A 37 -27.15 -12.99 -3.75
CA GLN A 37 -26.06 -13.69 -3.08
C GLN A 37 -24.89 -12.74 -2.83
N LYS A 38 -24.33 -12.81 -1.62
CA LYS A 38 -23.13 -12.06 -1.26
C LYS A 38 -21.89 -12.89 -1.55
N ILE A 39 -20.83 -12.24 -2.00
CA ILE A 39 -19.54 -12.87 -2.23
C ILE A 39 -18.93 -13.21 -0.87
N LEU A 40 -18.77 -14.50 -0.57
CA LEU A 40 -18.14 -14.98 0.65
C LEU A 40 -16.65 -14.58 0.66
N MET A 41 -16.22 -13.94 1.74
CA MET A 41 -14.83 -13.52 1.94
C MET A 41 -14.14 -14.41 2.97
N HIS A 42 -12.93 -14.87 2.64
CA HIS A 42 -12.06 -15.59 3.55
C HIS A 42 -11.01 -14.66 4.15
N TRP A 43 -10.61 -14.95 5.39
CA TRP A 43 -9.68 -14.15 6.16
C TRP A 43 -8.64 -15.06 6.80
N ASN A 44 -7.38 -14.64 6.80
CA ASN A 44 -6.35 -15.33 7.56
C ASN A 44 -6.43 -15.00 9.06
N THR A 45 -5.64 -15.69 9.87
CA THR A 45 -5.47 -15.47 11.32
C THR A 45 -5.07 -14.03 11.68
N LYS A 46 -4.44 -13.29 10.76
CA LYS A 46 -4.03 -11.88 10.91
C LYS A 46 -5.13 -10.88 10.52
N GLY A 47 -6.30 -11.35 10.09
CA GLY A 47 -7.42 -10.52 9.66
C GLY A 47 -7.27 -9.91 8.27
N GLN A 48 -6.40 -10.45 7.43
CA GLN A 48 -6.24 -10.01 6.03
C GLN A 48 -7.13 -10.84 5.10
N PRO A 49 -7.72 -10.24 4.05
CA PRO A 49 -8.55 -10.98 3.11
C PRO A 49 -7.69 -11.87 2.21
N ILE A 50 -8.06 -13.13 2.11
CA ILE A 50 -7.43 -14.16 1.27
C ILE A 50 -8.44 -14.71 0.25
N GLY A 51 -8.02 -15.63 -0.60
CA GLY A 51 -8.87 -16.28 -1.58
C GLY A 51 -8.99 -15.53 -2.92
N PRO A 52 -9.77 -16.09 -3.86
CA PRO A 52 -9.84 -15.64 -5.24
C PRO A 52 -10.51 -14.26 -5.40
N TYR A 53 -11.36 -13.88 -4.44
CA TYR A 53 -12.12 -12.62 -4.48
C TYR A 53 -11.41 -11.45 -3.79
N ARG A 54 -10.27 -11.67 -3.13
CA ARG A 54 -9.53 -10.61 -2.39
C ARG A 54 -9.23 -9.38 -3.25
N SER A 55 -8.81 -9.59 -4.49
CA SER A 55 -8.47 -8.50 -5.41
C SER A 55 -9.74 -7.72 -5.77
N ILE A 56 -10.83 -8.40 -6.09
CA ILE A 56 -12.11 -7.78 -6.44
C ILE A 56 -12.64 -6.95 -5.25
N PHE A 57 -12.57 -7.51 -4.05
CA PHE A 57 -12.92 -6.83 -2.80
C PHE A 57 -12.11 -5.53 -2.61
N GLN A 58 -10.79 -5.59 -2.77
CA GLN A 58 -9.93 -4.40 -2.66
C GLN A 58 -10.20 -3.34 -3.74
N HIS A 59 -10.53 -3.74 -4.97
CA HIS A 59 -10.94 -2.81 -6.03
C HIS A 59 -12.30 -2.18 -5.73
N PHE A 60 -13.26 -2.95 -5.21
CA PHE A 60 -14.57 -2.44 -4.82
C PHE A 60 -14.45 -1.38 -3.71
N ILE A 61 -13.70 -1.66 -2.64
CA ILE A 61 -13.43 -0.67 -1.59
C ILE A 61 -12.83 0.60 -2.20
N SER A 62 -11.85 0.44 -3.10
CA SER A 62 -11.24 1.57 -3.82
C SER A 62 -12.28 2.41 -4.56
N HIS A 63 -13.13 1.75 -5.34
CA HIS A 63 -14.19 2.40 -6.10
C HIS A 63 -15.16 3.16 -5.19
N GLN A 64 -15.72 2.48 -4.17
CA GLN A 64 -16.69 3.09 -3.26
C GLN A 64 -16.11 4.29 -2.52
N THR A 65 -14.81 4.23 -2.19
CA THR A 65 -14.12 5.30 -1.48
C THR A 65 -13.86 6.49 -2.40
N ARG A 66 -13.29 6.26 -3.59
CA ARG A 66 -12.93 7.34 -4.53
C ARG A 66 -14.16 8.09 -5.03
N SER A 67 -15.26 7.37 -5.25
CA SER A 67 -16.49 7.96 -5.78
C SER A 67 -17.31 8.75 -4.75
N ARG A 68 -17.07 8.55 -3.45
CA ARG A 68 -17.86 9.19 -2.38
C ARG A 68 -17.10 10.18 -1.52
N VAL A 69 -15.79 9.99 -1.37
CA VAL A 69 -14.98 10.84 -0.49
C VAL A 69 -14.31 11.91 -1.32
N SER A 70 -14.75 13.15 -1.13
CA SER A 70 -14.19 14.30 -1.83
C SER A 70 -12.68 14.42 -1.60
N ILE A 71 -11.96 14.78 -2.66
CA ILE A 71 -10.52 15.09 -2.59
C ILE A 71 -10.23 16.43 -1.88
N SER A 72 -11.24 17.30 -1.73
CA SER A 72 -11.13 18.58 -1.02
C SER A 72 -11.11 18.42 0.51
N ILE A 73 -11.43 17.23 1.04
CA ILE A 73 -11.32 16.96 2.48
C ILE A 73 -9.83 16.87 2.84
N SER A 74 -9.39 17.55 3.89
CA SER A 74 -7.98 17.62 4.33
C SER A 74 -7.42 16.25 4.68
N SER A 75 -8.03 15.56 5.62
CA SER A 75 -7.58 14.27 6.15
C SER A 75 -8.71 13.25 6.27
N TRP A 76 -8.38 11.96 6.36
CA TRP A 76 -9.40 10.91 6.53
C TRP A 76 -10.19 11.05 7.84
N ILE A 77 -9.61 11.69 8.85
CA ILE A 77 -10.28 11.93 10.14
C ILE A 77 -11.50 12.82 9.91
N ASP A 78 -11.34 13.84 9.05
CA ASP A 78 -12.35 14.85 8.72
C ASP A 78 -13.47 14.32 7.81
N VAL A 79 -13.33 13.10 7.27
CA VAL A 79 -14.39 12.50 6.45
C VAL A 79 -15.61 12.21 7.34
N PRO A 80 -16.80 12.73 6.96
CA PRO A 80 -18.04 12.53 7.71
C PRO A 80 -18.34 11.04 8.00
N LYS A 81 -18.91 10.76 9.18
CA LYS A 81 -19.22 9.40 9.63
C LYS A 81 -20.28 8.73 8.75
N GLU A 82 -21.14 9.53 8.15
CA GLU A 82 -22.20 9.15 7.23
C GLU A 82 -21.58 8.56 5.96
N ILE A 83 -20.54 9.21 5.41
CA ILE A 83 -19.82 8.72 4.22
C ILE A 83 -19.08 7.41 4.55
N LYS A 84 -18.40 7.34 5.70
CA LYS A 84 -17.74 6.10 6.16
C LYS A 84 -18.76 4.97 6.28
N SER A 85 -19.94 5.26 6.84
CA SER A 85 -21.05 4.31 6.97
C SER A 85 -21.60 3.86 5.61
N LEU A 86 -21.72 4.77 4.63
CA LEU A 86 -22.15 4.42 3.27
C LEU A 86 -21.16 3.49 2.56
N ILE A 87 -19.86 3.72 2.73
CA ILE A 87 -18.81 2.82 2.20
C ILE A 87 -18.98 1.43 2.83
N TRP A 88 -19.16 1.35 4.15
CA TRP A 88 -19.36 0.09 4.85
C TRP A 88 -20.63 -0.63 4.38
N LYS A 89 -21.77 0.06 4.32
CA LYS A 89 -23.05 -0.51 3.85
C LYS A 89 -22.95 -1.06 2.43
N ALA A 90 -22.30 -0.32 1.52
CA ALA A 90 -22.09 -0.78 0.14
C ALA A 90 -21.23 -2.06 0.07
N VAL A 91 -20.23 -2.19 0.95
CA VAL A 91 -19.44 -3.43 1.05
C VAL A 91 -20.31 -4.58 1.56
N MET A 92 -21.09 -4.36 2.61
CA MET A 92 -21.98 -5.37 3.20
C MET A 92 -23.10 -5.84 2.30
N GLU A 93 -23.51 -5.02 1.34
CA GLU A 93 -24.49 -5.40 0.33
C GLU A 93 -23.93 -6.45 -0.63
N LYS A 94 -22.66 -6.32 -1.03
CA LYS A 94 -22.04 -7.18 -2.06
C LYS A 94 -21.20 -8.33 -1.50
N PHE A 95 -20.68 -8.19 -0.29
CA PHE A 95 -19.75 -9.15 0.32
C PHE A 95 -20.27 -9.65 1.66
N GLY A 96 -20.13 -10.96 1.90
CA GLY A 96 -20.41 -11.58 3.19
C GLY A 96 -19.24 -11.32 4.13
N VAL A 97 -19.33 -10.24 4.91
CA VAL A 97 -18.28 -9.82 5.84
C VAL A 97 -18.86 -9.62 7.22
N ASP A 98 -18.12 -10.03 8.24
CA ASP A 98 -18.49 -9.84 9.64
C ASP A 98 -18.25 -8.38 10.10
N GLU A 99 -19.08 -7.89 11.04
CA GLU A 99 -18.99 -6.52 11.55
C GLU A 99 -17.66 -6.22 12.24
N SER A 100 -16.99 -7.23 12.83
CA SER A 100 -15.64 -7.06 13.41
C SER A 100 -14.61 -6.55 12.41
N LYS A 101 -14.86 -6.71 11.10
CA LYS A 101 -13.96 -6.28 10.03
C LYS A 101 -14.19 -4.84 9.56
N ILE A 102 -15.21 -4.13 10.07
CA ILE A 102 -15.52 -2.74 9.68
C ILE A 102 -14.29 -1.84 9.75
N ARG A 103 -13.51 -1.99 10.82
CA ARG A 103 -12.31 -1.19 11.05
C ARG A 103 -11.22 -1.45 10.02
N LEU A 104 -11.00 -2.71 9.64
CA LEU A 104 -10.01 -3.09 8.63
C LEU A 104 -10.40 -2.54 7.25
N ILE A 105 -11.69 -2.57 6.93
CA ILE A 105 -12.23 -2.02 5.69
C ILE A 105 -12.05 -0.51 5.63
N LEU A 106 -12.40 0.21 6.71
CA LEU A 106 -12.22 1.66 6.76
C LEU A 106 -10.76 2.08 6.75
N LEU A 107 -9.85 1.30 7.34
CA LEU A 107 -8.40 1.52 7.22
C LEU A 107 -7.93 1.34 5.76
N SER A 108 -8.44 0.31 5.08
CA SER A 108 -8.15 0.09 3.66
C SER A 108 -8.69 1.24 2.79
N ALA A 109 -9.92 1.68 3.05
CA ALA A 109 -10.53 2.84 2.40
C ALA A 109 -9.69 4.11 2.62
N SER A 110 -9.31 4.39 3.87
CA SER A 110 -8.45 5.52 4.23
C SER A 110 -7.16 5.58 3.43
N LYS A 111 -6.44 4.45 3.34
CA LYS A 111 -5.20 4.36 2.57
C LYS A 111 -5.44 4.59 1.08
N LYS A 112 -6.46 3.94 0.51
CA LYS A 112 -6.80 4.09 -0.92
C LYS A 112 -7.23 5.49 -1.28
N TRP A 113 -7.96 6.17 -0.40
CA TRP A 113 -8.33 7.57 -0.57
C TRP A 113 -7.10 8.48 -0.51
N SER A 114 -6.23 8.28 0.48
CA SER A 114 -5.00 9.07 0.61
C SER A 114 -4.10 8.92 -0.63
N ASP A 115 -3.95 7.69 -1.12
CA ASP A 115 -3.21 7.40 -2.35
C ASP A 115 -3.87 8.04 -3.58
N PHE A 116 -5.21 7.96 -3.66
CA PHE A 116 -5.96 8.59 -4.74
C PHE A 116 -5.82 10.11 -4.71
N LYS A 117 -5.98 10.75 -3.56
CA LYS A 117 -5.78 12.19 -3.38
C LYS A 117 -4.37 12.58 -3.80
N HIS A 118 -3.34 11.81 -3.42
CA HIS A 118 -1.96 12.05 -3.85
C HIS A 118 -1.77 11.94 -5.37
N ILE A 119 -2.26 10.87 -6.00
CA ILE A 119 -2.16 10.68 -7.47
C ILE A 119 -2.89 11.79 -8.22
N THR A 120 -4.11 12.11 -7.81
CA THR A 120 -4.92 13.17 -8.40
C THR A 120 -4.27 14.55 -8.20
N THR A 121 -3.57 14.74 -7.10
CA THR A 121 -2.75 15.93 -6.84
C THR A 121 -1.51 15.98 -7.74
N ASP A 122 -0.84 14.86 -7.99
CA ASP A 122 0.29 14.80 -8.94
C ASP A 122 -0.17 15.12 -10.37
N HIS A 123 -1.41 14.77 -10.71
CA HIS A 123 -2.07 15.12 -11.96
C HIS A 123 -2.59 16.56 -12.04
N LEU A 124 -2.46 17.39 -11.00
CA LEU A 124 -2.89 18.80 -11.03
C LEU A 124 -2.07 19.61 -12.04
N CYS A 125 -0.85 19.19 -12.37
CA CYS A 125 0.00 19.92 -13.31
C CYS A 125 -0.01 19.29 -14.70
N THR A 126 -0.07 20.12 -15.75
CA THR A 126 -0.02 19.67 -17.15
C THR A 126 1.41 19.32 -17.60
N ASN A 127 2.43 19.82 -16.91
CA ASN A 127 3.83 19.69 -17.27
C ASN A 127 4.63 19.05 -16.12
N THR A 128 5.65 18.27 -16.45
CA THR A 128 6.64 17.69 -15.53
C THR A 128 7.34 18.74 -14.66
N LYS A 129 7.49 19.98 -15.18
CA LYS A 129 8.01 21.13 -14.42
C LYS A 129 7.03 21.70 -13.38
N ARG A 130 5.78 21.22 -13.35
CA ARG A 130 4.72 21.64 -12.42
C ARG A 130 4.39 23.15 -12.42
N THR A 131 4.63 23.80 -13.55
CA THR A 131 4.41 25.26 -13.72
C THR A 131 3.02 25.63 -14.23
N GLN A 132 2.28 24.67 -14.78
CA GLN A 132 0.96 24.90 -15.37
C GLN A 132 -0.06 23.96 -14.72
N ILE A 133 -1.15 24.53 -14.22
CA ILE A 133 -2.21 23.82 -13.51
C ILE A 133 -3.34 23.48 -14.47
N ARG A 134 -3.90 22.29 -14.31
CA ARG A 134 -5.12 21.85 -15.00
C ARG A 134 -6.33 22.53 -14.39
N THR A 135 -7.02 23.33 -15.17
CA THR A 135 -8.29 23.98 -14.77
C THR A 135 -9.45 23.00 -14.69
N GLU A 136 -9.41 21.94 -15.51
CA GLU A 136 -10.47 20.93 -15.59
C GLU A 136 -10.07 19.61 -14.89
N PRO A 137 -11.02 18.90 -14.27
CA PRO A 137 -10.76 17.63 -13.62
C PRO A 137 -10.31 16.54 -14.61
N PRO A 138 -9.56 15.52 -14.15
CA PRO A 138 -9.17 14.41 -15.01
C PRO A 138 -10.40 13.64 -15.54
N LEU A 139 -10.46 13.41 -16.85
CA LEU A 139 -11.53 12.64 -17.51
C LEU A 139 -11.65 11.20 -16.97
N ASP A 140 -10.55 10.62 -16.46
CA ASP A 140 -10.53 9.29 -15.87
C ASP A 140 -11.32 9.19 -14.55
N TYR A 141 -11.71 10.34 -13.97
CA TYR A 141 -12.44 10.42 -12.70
C TYR A 141 -13.66 11.35 -12.82
N PRO A 142 -14.71 10.93 -13.56
CA PRO A 142 -15.87 11.78 -13.88
C PRO A 142 -16.71 12.17 -12.66
N PHE A 143 -16.55 11.46 -11.53
CA PHE A 143 -17.20 11.78 -10.26
C PHE A 143 -16.57 12.98 -9.53
N ILE A 144 -15.43 13.50 -10.01
CA ILE A 144 -14.84 14.75 -9.49
C ILE A 144 -15.51 15.92 -10.22
N GLY A 145 -16.43 16.59 -9.53
CA GLY A 145 -17.06 17.82 -10.05
C GLY A 145 -16.08 18.99 -10.15
N ARG A 146 -16.38 19.95 -11.03
CA ARG A 146 -15.55 21.14 -11.25
C ARG A 146 -15.32 21.95 -9.98
N ASP A 147 -16.34 22.11 -9.13
CA ASP A 147 -16.20 22.87 -7.88
C ASP A 147 -15.27 22.18 -6.88
N THR A 148 -15.41 20.86 -6.76
CA THR A 148 -14.50 20.05 -5.92
C THR A 148 -13.07 20.11 -6.43
N TRP A 149 -12.89 20.10 -7.75
CA TRP A 149 -11.59 20.24 -8.39
C TRP A 149 -10.97 21.62 -8.11
N ALA A 150 -11.72 22.69 -8.33
CA ALA A 150 -11.28 24.06 -8.07
C ALA A 150 -10.92 24.28 -6.59
N GLU A 151 -11.71 23.76 -5.66
CA GLU A 151 -11.44 23.83 -4.23
C GLU A 151 -10.15 23.06 -3.87
N SER A 152 -9.95 21.87 -4.44
CA SER A 152 -8.72 21.10 -4.22
C SER A 152 -7.46 21.81 -4.74
N ILE A 153 -7.58 22.53 -5.88
CA ILE A 153 -6.51 23.39 -6.39
C ILE A 153 -6.21 24.49 -5.39
N LYS A 154 -7.23 25.25 -4.94
CA LYS A 154 -7.08 26.37 -4.00
C LYS A 154 -6.37 25.93 -2.71
N GLN A 155 -6.86 24.88 -2.05
CA GLN A 155 -6.26 24.36 -0.82
C GLN A 155 -4.79 23.97 -1.02
N ARG A 156 -4.46 23.37 -2.17
CA ARG A 156 -3.10 22.94 -2.45
C ARG A 156 -2.18 24.10 -2.82
N TRP A 157 -2.71 25.12 -3.49
CA TRP A 157 -1.97 26.33 -3.86
C TRP A 157 -1.66 27.17 -2.63
N ILE A 158 -2.63 27.34 -1.73
CA ILE A 158 -2.41 27.94 -0.40
C ILE A 158 -1.33 27.18 0.36
N PHE A 159 -1.35 25.84 0.33
CA PHE A 159 -0.30 25.03 0.94
C PHE A 159 1.08 25.27 0.31
N HIS A 160 1.19 25.37 -1.03
CA HIS A 160 2.46 25.65 -1.69
C HIS A 160 2.97 27.05 -1.37
N LEU A 161 2.12 28.08 -1.43
CA LEU A 161 2.48 29.42 -0.99
C LEU A 161 2.95 29.43 0.46
N SER A 162 2.28 28.70 1.36
CA SER A 162 2.66 28.62 2.77
C SER A 162 3.99 27.89 3.00
N GLU A 163 4.31 26.89 2.18
CA GLU A 163 5.61 26.20 2.20
C GLU A 163 6.72 27.02 1.55
N GLU A 164 6.40 27.80 0.52
CA GLU A 164 7.30 28.76 -0.11
C GLU A 164 7.63 29.90 0.87
N ILE A 165 6.62 30.40 1.61
CA ILE A 165 6.79 31.35 2.72
C ILE A 165 7.57 30.71 3.91
N ARG A 166 7.32 29.43 4.24
CA ARG A 166 8.14 28.69 5.23
C ARG A 166 9.57 28.44 4.75
N GLY A 167 9.79 28.27 3.46
CA GLY A 167 11.09 28.06 2.83
C GLY A 167 11.90 29.35 2.70
N LEU A 168 11.22 30.48 2.44
CA LEU A 168 11.81 31.82 2.39
C LEU A 168 12.37 32.26 3.75
N ASN A 169 11.90 31.70 4.86
CA ASN A 169 12.41 32.03 6.19
C ASN A 169 13.60 31.18 6.67
N LEU A 170 14.13 30.21 5.90
CA LEU A 170 15.30 29.42 6.36
C LEU A 170 16.27 28.86 5.29
N TYR A 171 16.02 28.92 3.98
CA TYR A 171 16.94 28.27 3.01
C TYR A 171 17.00 28.94 1.62
N ASN A 172 17.92 29.88 1.44
CA ASN A 172 18.32 30.40 0.11
C ASN A 172 19.13 29.39 -0.75
N ASN A 173 18.97 28.06 -0.58
CA ASN A 173 19.65 27.06 -1.41
C ASN A 173 18.97 25.67 -1.47
N VAL A 174 17.68 25.56 -1.13
CA VAL A 174 16.97 24.28 -1.26
C VAL A 174 15.66 24.53 -1.98
N ALA A 175 15.65 24.27 -3.30
CA ALA A 175 14.41 24.08 -4.05
C ALA A 175 13.49 23.16 -3.23
N PRO A 176 12.20 23.48 -3.08
CA PRO A 176 11.32 22.79 -2.13
C PRO A 176 11.40 21.29 -2.38
N ALA A 177 11.98 20.57 -1.42
CA ALA A 177 12.22 19.14 -1.51
C ALA A 177 10.86 18.44 -1.58
N ASN A 178 10.39 18.23 -2.80
CA ASN A 178 9.14 17.57 -3.12
C ASN A 178 9.04 16.27 -2.30
N PHE A 179 7.90 15.99 -1.68
CA PHE A 179 7.66 14.73 -0.95
C PHE A 179 8.02 13.47 -1.78
N ASN A 180 7.87 13.55 -3.11
CA ASN A 180 8.34 12.54 -4.07
C ASN A 180 9.86 12.29 -4.01
N ASP A 181 10.67 13.32 -3.78
CA ASP A 181 12.13 13.19 -3.71
C ASP A 181 12.55 12.45 -2.43
N ARG A 182 11.88 12.69 -1.29
CA ARG A 182 12.12 11.92 -0.06
C ARG A 182 11.76 10.44 -0.22
N ASN A 183 10.60 10.13 -0.81
CA ASN A 183 10.19 8.75 -1.06
C ASN A 183 11.10 8.07 -2.10
N SER A 184 11.50 8.79 -3.15
CA SER A 184 12.45 8.30 -4.16
C SER A 184 13.83 8.02 -3.55
N LYS A 185 14.37 8.95 -2.75
CA LYS A 185 15.62 8.76 -1.99
C LYS A 185 15.51 7.57 -1.03
N SER A 186 14.41 7.44 -0.31
CA SER A 186 14.17 6.31 0.60
C SER A 186 14.07 4.97 -0.15
N ALA A 187 13.47 4.95 -1.35
CA ALA A 187 13.40 3.76 -2.17
C ALA A 187 14.79 3.29 -2.65
N LYS A 188 15.72 4.23 -2.90
CA LYS A 188 17.13 3.92 -3.22
C LYS A 188 17.90 3.31 -2.04
N LEU A 189 17.45 3.58 -0.82
CA LEU A 189 18.01 3.01 0.43
C LEU A 189 17.35 1.68 0.82
N ASN A 190 16.51 1.10 -0.04
CA ASN A 190 15.88 -0.19 0.26
C ASN A 190 16.88 -1.33 0.06
N ASP A 191 17.55 -1.72 1.14
CA ASP A 191 18.50 -2.84 1.18
C ASP A 191 17.88 -4.17 0.72
N TYR A 192 16.57 -4.32 0.82
CA TYR A 192 15.88 -5.59 0.60
C TYR A 192 14.64 -5.46 -0.28
N PRO A 193 14.82 -5.36 -1.61
CA PRO A 193 13.72 -5.27 -2.57
C PRO A 193 12.76 -6.45 -2.45
N PHE A 194 11.46 -6.15 -2.51
CA PHE A 194 10.41 -7.18 -2.59
C PHE A 194 10.38 -7.75 -4.01
N ARG A 195 10.40 -9.09 -4.15
CA ARG A 195 10.55 -9.80 -5.43
C ARG A 195 9.31 -10.59 -5.86
N SER A 196 8.31 -10.81 -5.00
CA SER A 196 7.10 -11.58 -5.35
C SER A 196 6.08 -10.82 -6.22
N ALA A 197 6.57 -9.97 -7.12
CA ALA A 197 5.79 -9.19 -8.08
C ALA A 197 4.62 -8.43 -7.44
N ARG A 198 3.38 -8.77 -7.84
CA ARG A 198 2.14 -8.12 -7.39
C ARG A 198 1.49 -8.85 -6.21
N LYS A 199 2.12 -9.88 -5.64
CA LYS A 199 1.60 -10.62 -4.48
C LYS A 199 1.79 -9.78 -3.21
N SER A 200 0.83 -9.89 -2.29
CA SER A 200 0.98 -9.40 -0.91
C SER A 200 1.56 -10.51 -0.04
N TYR A 201 2.08 -10.17 1.14
CA TYR A 201 2.49 -11.18 2.13
C TYR A 201 1.36 -12.15 2.49
N ALA A 202 0.11 -11.67 2.61
CA ALA A 202 -1.05 -12.55 2.82
C ALA A 202 -1.26 -13.56 1.67
N SER A 203 -0.95 -13.16 0.44
CA SER A 203 -1.04 -14.04 -0.74
C SER A 203 0.12 -15.02 -0.83
N ILE A 204 1.31 -14.62 -0.38
CA ILE A 204 2.47 -15.51 -0.30
C ILE A 204 2.21 -16.57 0.78
N GLU A 205 1.74 -16.14 1.95
CA GLU A 205 1.43 -17.03 3.05
C GLU A 205 0.31 -18.03 2.70
N GLU A 206 -0.75 -17.57 2.02
CA GLU A 206 -1.82 -18.43 1.52
C GLU A 206 -1.30 -19.55 0.61
N GLU A 207 -0.39 -19.21 -0.30
CA GLU A 207 0.22 -20.15 -1.25
C GLU A 207 1.12 -21.16 -0.52
N LEU A 208 2.03 -20.69 0.34
CA LEU A 208 2.93 -21.55 1.12
C LEU A 208 2.18 -22.50 2.06
N LEU A 209 1.13 -22.02 2.73
CA LEU A 209 0.30 -22.89 3.58
C LEU A 209 -0.43 -23.94 2.75
N SER A 210 -0.96 -23.56 1.58
CA SER A 210 -1.63 -24.49 0.68
C SER A 210 -0.68 -25.56 0.15
N GLU A 211 0.57 -25.20 -0.18
CA GLU A 211 1.63 -26.15 -0.57
C GLU A 211 1.98 -27.14 0.54
N GLN A 212 1.89 -26.72 1.81
CA GLN A 212 2.09 -27.57 2.99
C GLN A 212 0.83 -28.36 3.39
N GLY A 213 -0.28 -28.23 2.65
CA GLY A 213 -1.56 -28.87 3.00
C GLY A 213 -2.24 -28.28 4.25
N LEU A 214 -1.85 -27.06 4.66
CA LEU A 214 -2.39 -26.35 5.81
C LEU A 214 -3.47 -25.35 5.40
N ASP A 215 -4.48 -25.19 6.26
CA ASP A 215 -5.57 -24.24 6.03
C ASP A 215 -5.12 -22.80 6.37
N PRO A 216 -5.11 -21.87 5.40
CA PRO A 216 -4.68 -20.49 5.60
C PRO A 216 -5.63 -19.64 6.46
N THR A 217 -6.83 -20.13 6.78
CA THR A 217 -7.76 -19.45 7.69
C THR A 217 -7.44 -19.69 9.16
N THR A 218 -6.79 -20.83 9.46
CA THR A 218 -6.49 -21.27 10.83
C THR A 218 -4.99 -21.32 11.13
N SER A 219 -4.15 -21.39 10.09
CA SER A 219 -2.70 -21.48 10.22
C SER A 219 -1.99 -20.14 9.96
N SER A 220 -0.73 -20.04 10.37
CA SER A 220 0.13 -18.89 10.14
C SER A 220 1.58 -19.34 10.07
N LEU A 221 2.34 -18.76 9.15
CA LEU A 221 3.78 -18.99 9.07
C LEU A 221 4.55 -17.95 9.91
N PRO A 222 5.74 -18.31 10.40
CA PRO A 222 6.67 -17.35 11.00
C PRO A 222 7.06 -16.27 9.99
N ARG A 223 7.20 -15.01 10.44
CA ARG A 223 7.49 -13.89 9.53
C ARG A 223 8.86 -13.96 8.85
N HIS A 224 9.83 -14.70 9.39
CA HIS A 224 11.13 -14.89 8.74
C HIS A 224 10.99 -15.72 7.44
N GLU A 225 10.11 -16.72 7.43
CA GLU A 225 9.83 -17.52 6.23
C GLU A 225 9.12 -16.68 5.17
N LEU A 226 8.15 -15.87 5.59
CA LEU A 226 7.48 -14.92 4.71
C LEU A 226 8.45 -13.88 4.15
N TRP A 227 9.40 -13.40 4.97
CA TRP A 227 10.42 -12.44 4.54
C TRP A 227 11.33 -13.02 3.46
N LEU A 228 11.75 -14.28 3.61
CA LEU A 228 12.56 -15.02 2.64
C LEU A 228 11.77 -15.27 1.35
N ALA A 229 10.56 -15.84 1.45
CA ALA A 229 9.70 -16.11 0.30
C ALA A 229 9.40 -14.84 -0.52
N ALA A 230 9.28 -13.69 0.16
CA ALA A 230 9.10 -12.38 -0.48
C ALA A 230 10.31 -11.88 -1.30
N ARG A 231 11.48 -12.49 -1.15
CA ARG A 231 12.78 -12.05 -1.71
C ARG A 231 13.46 -13.08 -2.60
N LYS A 232 12.88 -14.27 -2.73
CA LYS A 232 13.36 -15.30 -3.66
C LYS A 232 13.36 -14.79 -5.10
N TRP A 233 14.38 -15.19 -5.84
CA TRP A 233 14.42 -15.10 -7.29
C TRP A 233 13.59 -16.22 -7.93
N ALA A 234 13.45 -16.16 -9.26
CA ALA A 234 12.69 -17.15 -10.02
C ALA A 234 13.38 -18.53 -10.07
N ASP A 235 14.70 -18.58 -9.83
CA ASP A 235 15.54 -19.77 -9.76
C ASP A 235 15.73 -20.29 -8.32
N ASP A 236 14.84 -19.89 -7.40
CA ASP A 236 14.93 -20.17 -5.96
C ASP A 236 16.17 -19.59 -5.24
N GLY A 237 16.95 -18.73 -5.91
CA GLY A 237 18.08 -18.02 -5.34
C GLY A 237 17.71 -16.77 -4.55
N TYR A 238 18.74 -16.11 -3.99
CA TYR A 238 18.62 -14.81 -3.33
C TYR A 238 19.72 -13.86 -3.80
N GLU A 239 19.44 -12.57 -3.71
CA GLU A 239 20.46 -11.53 -3.83
C GLU A 239 21.55 -11.73 -2.76
N PRO A 240 22.85 -11.47 -3.05
CA PRO A 240 23.94 -11.82 -2.13
C PRO A 240 23.76 -11.33 -0.68
N ARG A 241 23.24 -10.11 -0.50
CA ARG A 241 22.98 -9.56 0.84
C ARG A 241 21.85 -10.30 1.57
N VAL A 242 20.85 -10.79 0.84
CA VAL A 242 19.76 -11.60 1.40
C VAL A 242 20.27 -13.01 1.74
N MET A 243 21.27 -13.54 1.03
CA MET A 243 21.86 -14.84 1.33
C MET A 243 22.50 -14.88 2.72
N ASP A 244 23.21 -13.82 3.11
CA ASP A 244 23.84 -13.75 4.44
C ASP A 244 22.77 -13.74 5.55
N ASP A 245 21.72 -12.94 5.38
CA ASP A 245 20.57 -12.93 6.29
C ASP A 245 19.82 -14.27 6.31
N ALA A 246 19.70 -14.96 5.17
CA ALA A 246 19.07 -16.27 5.08
C ALA A 246 19.85 -17.33 5.87
N ARG A 247 21.18 -17.37 5.71
CA ARG A 247 22.05 -18.26 6.50
C ARG A 247 21.98 -17.96 7.99
N ASN A 248 21.90 -16.68 8.35
CA ASN A 248 21.74 -16.27 9.74
C ASN A 248 20.38 -16.71 10.30
N ILE A 249 19.30 -16.58 9.51
CA ILE A 249 17.98 -17.11 9.86
C ILE A 249 18.05 -18.61 10.12
N ASP A 250 18.68 -19.39 9.24
CA ASP A 250 18.79 -20.84 9.40
C ASP A 250 19.57 -21.21 10.68
N THR A 251 20.69 -20.53 10.93
CA THR A 251 21.49 -20.70 12.16
C THR A 251 20.65 -20.38 13.42
N LEU A 252 19.87 -19.30 13.40
CA LEU A 252 19.02 -18.91 14.52
C LEU A 252 17.85 -19.89 14.70
N LYS A 253 17.29 -20.46 13.63
CA LYS A 253 16.27 -21.52 13.71
C LYS A 253 16.82 -22.74 14.43
N GLU A 254 18.04 -23.18 14.11
CA GLU A 254 18.70 -24.31 14.76
C GLU A 254 18.95 -24.04 16.25
N LYS A 255 19.53 -22.87 16.59
CA LYS A 255 19.78 -22.47 17.98
C LYS A 255 18.49 -22.40 18.79
N ALA A 256 17.40 -21.92 18.20
CA ALA A 256 16.10 -21.88 18.84
C ALA A 256 15.53 -23.28 19.06
N ALA A 257 15.64 -24.17 18.09
CA ALA A 257 15.21 -25.57 18.21
C ALA A 257 16.00 -26.31 19.31
N GLN A 258 17.26 -25.94 19.52
CA GLN A 258 18.12 -26.46 20.61
C GLN A 258 17.89 -25.76 21.97
N GLY A 259 17.00 -24.77 22.04
CA GLY A 259 16.74 -24.01 23.27
C GLY A 259 17.87 -23.07 23.70
N GLN A 260 18.84 -22.79 22.84
CA GLN A 260 19.99 -21.93 23.15
C GLN A 260 19.64 -20.44 23.13
N ILE A 261 18.57 -20.07 22.41
CA ILE A 261 18.07 -18.70 22.35
C ILE A 261 16.57 -18.69 22.68
N LEU A 262 16.17 -17.68 23.45
CA LEU A 262 14.76 -17.41 23.72
C LEU A 262 14.22 -16.47 22.63
N ILE A 263 13.18 -16.91 21.94
CA ILE A 263 12.44 -16.08 20.97
C ILE A 263 11.16 -15.62 21.65
N GLU A 264 11.07 -14.32 21.95
CA GLU A 264 9.88 -13.75 22.57
C GLU A 264 9.52 -12.38 21.97
N GLY A 265 8.22 -12.19 21.69
CA GLY A 265 7.70 -10.91 21.23
C GLY A 265 8.43 -10.41 19.99
N ARG A 266 8.95 -9.18 20.06
CA ARG A 266 9.64 -8.55 18.94
C ARG A 266 11.07 -9.04 18.72
N GLU A 267 11.66 -9.72 19.69
CA GLU A 267 13.00 -10.33 19.61
C GLU A 267 12.88 -11.73 19.03
N ASP A 268 12.38 -11.81 17.79
CA ASP A 268 12.24 -13.04 17.04
C ASP A 268 13.36 -13.25 16.03
N ILE A 269 13.38 -14.44 15.40
CA ILE A 269 14.39 -14.85 14.42
C ILE A 269 14.64 -13.77 13.36
N LEU A 270 13.58 -13.16 12.82
CA LEU A 270 13.74 -12.15 11.77
C LEU A 270 14.42 -10.88 12.31
N SER A 271 14.01 -10.41 13.49
CA SER A 271 14.60 -9.22 14.09
C SER A 271 16.07 -9.41 14.45
N LEU A 272 16.42 -10.59 14.99
CA LEU A 272 17.77 -10.97 15.35
C LEU A 272 18.64 -11.13 14.12
N ALA A 273 18.12 -11.77 13.07
CA ALA A 273 18.86 -11.97 11.82
C ALA A 273 19.23 -10.64 11.15
N LEU A 274 18.26 -9.72 11.07
CA LEU A 274 18.45 -8.42 10.40
C LEU A 274 19.17 -7.37 11.28
N GLY A 275 19.29 -7.62 12.59
CA GLY A 275 19.81 -6.65 13.56
C GLY A 275 19.03 -5.33 13.60
N LYS A 276 17.77 -5.33 13.19
CA LYS A 276 16.93 -4.13 13.03
C LYS A 276 15.59 -4.33 13.71
N GLU A 277 15.24 -3.41 14.63
CA GLU A 277 13.90 -3.36 15.20
C GLU A 277 12.85 -2.96 14.16
N ASP A 278 11.60 -3.36 14.42
CA ASP A 278 10.46 -2.91 13.64
C ASP A 278 10.15 -1.43 13.87
N HIS A 279 9.75 -0.74 12.81
CA HIS A 279 9.21 0.61 12.94
C HIS A 279 7.97 0.63 13.84
N SER A 280 7.85 1.69 14.65
CA SER A 280 6.68 1.88 15.52
C SER A 280 5.37 1.74 14.75
N GLY A 281 4.47 0.91 15.28
CA GLY A 281 3.13 0.68 14.73
C GLY A 281 3.06 -0.23 13.49
N ARG A 282 4.17 -0.81 13.02
CA ARG A 282 4.18 -1.77 11.90
C ARG A 282 4.94 -3.03 12.28
N VAL A 283 4.55 -4.14 11.66
CA VAL A 283 5.25 -5.42 11.77
C VAL A 283 5.88 -5.73 10.42
N ARG A 284 7.18 -6.03 10.39
CA ARG A 284 7.87 -6.40 9.15
C ARG A 284 7.40 -7.77 8.66
N ALA A 285 7.41 -7.95 7.34
CA ALA A 285 7.19 -9.23 6.66
C ALA A 285 5.82 -9.92 6.84
N VAL A 286 4.80 -9.21 7.31
CA VAL A 286 3.43 -9.75 7.47
C VAL A 286 2.38 -9.00 6.63
N GLY A 287 2.82 -8.00 5.87
CA GLY A 287 1.96 -7.20 5.00
C GLY A 287 1.15 -6.11 5.71
N ALA A 288 0.32 -5.42 4.94
CA ALA A 288 -0.45 -4.27 5.42
C ALA A 288 -1.63 -4.71 6.32
N GLY A 289 -1.99 -3.86 7.27
CA GLY A 289 -3.17 -4.03 8.12
C GLY A 289 -2.96 -4.85 9.39
N VAL A 290 -1.81 -5.51 9.55
CA VAL A 290 -1.46 -6.26 10.77
C VAL A 290 -1.00 -5.29 11.86
N ARG A 291 -1.61 -5.38 13.04
CA ARG A 291 -1.26 -4.53 14.18
C ARG A 291 -0.19 -5.21 15.02
N VAL A 292 0.75 -4.43 15.53
CA VAL A 292 1.80 -4.90 16.44
C VAL A 292 1.19 -5.66 17.63
N LYS A 293 0.19 -5.09 18.32
CA LYS A 293 -0.50 -5.75 19.44
C LYS A 293 -1.23 -7.05 19.06
N THR A 294 -1.65 -7.19 17.79
CA THR A 294 -2.32 -8.42 17.33
C THR A 294 -1.29 -9.50 17.02
N TYR A 295 -0.13 -9.12 16.48
CA TYR A 295 0.93 -10.07 16.12
C TYR A 295 1.81 -10.45 17.31
N PHE A 296 2.09 -9.49 18.20
CA PHE A 296 2.85 -9.66 19.43
C PHE A 296 1.96 -9.30 20.64
N PRO A 297 1.04 -10.18 21.06
CA PRO A 297 0.07 -9.88 22.13
C PRO A 297 0.73 -9.70 23.50
N ASN A 298 1.86 -10.37 23.74
CA ASN A 298 2.60 -10.38 25.01
C ASN A 298 3.76 -9.38 25.04
N ASP A 299 3.92 -8.56 24.00
CA ASP A 299 4.95 -7.53 23.96
C ASP A 299 4.62 -6.44 24.98
N LYS A 300 5.27 -6.52 26.15
CA LYS A 300 5.25 -5.45 27.14
C LYS A 300 5.89 -4.24 26.47
N HIS A 301 5.07 -3.24 26.13
CA HIS A 301 5.57 -1.97 25.59
C HIS A 301 6.86 -1.57 26.33
N ARG A 302 8.02 -1.62 25.64
CA ARG A 302 9.21 -0.91 26.10
C ARG A 302 8.79 0.55 26.16
N ASN A 303 8.46 1.04 27.36
CA ASN A 303 8.40 2.46 27.62
C ASN A 303 9.76 3.01 27.16
N LEU A 304 9.76 3.73 26.04
CA LEU A 304 10.94 4.33 25.41
C LEU A 304 11.66 5.36 26.31
N ASN A 305 11.27 5.48 27.58
CA ASN A 305 11.90 6.36 28.56
C ASN A 305 13.10 5.71 29.27
N ASN A 306 13.34 4.40 29.16
CA ASN A 306 14.47 3.75 29.87
C ASN A 306 15.74 3.56 29.02
N ALA A 307 15.67 3.71 27.69
CA ALA A 307 16.84 3.60 26.82
C ALA A 307 17.70 4.89 26.81
N SER A 308 17.10 6.04 27.11
CA SER A 308 17.82 7.32 27.22
C SER A 308 18.51 7.51 28.58
N GLN A 309 18.04 6.83 29.64
CA GLN A 309 18.64 6.94 30.97
C GLN A 309 19.90 6.07 31.14
N LYS A 310 19.99 4.94 30.42
CA LYS A 310 21.18 4.07 30.46
C LYS A 310 22.41 4.64 29.75
N ARG A 311 22.25 5.60 28.82
CA ARG A 311 23.38 6.27 28.14
C ARG A 311 23.94 7.50 28.87
N ILE A 312 23.27 7.97 29.92
CA ILE A 312 23.71 9.14 30.70
C ILE A 312 24.47 8.70 31.97
N ASN A 313 24.33 7.45 32.41
CA ASN A 313 25.03 6.93 33.60
C ASN A 313 26.35 6.20 33.26
N GLU A 314 26.82 6.26 32.02
CA GLU A 314 28.10 5.68 31.56
C GLU A 314 29.02 6.72 30.88
N LEU A 315 28.79 8.01 31.13
CA LEU A 315 29.73 9.12 30.90
C LEU A 315 29.90 9.91 32.20
#